data_AF-A0A397TZY0-F1
#
_entry.id   AF-A0A397TZY0-F1
#
_cell.length_a   1.000
_cell.length_b   1.000
_cell.length_c   1.000
_cell.angle_alpha   90.00
_cell.angle_beta   90.00
_cell.angle_gamma   90.00
#
_symmetry.space_group_name_H-M   'P 1'
#
loop_
_entity.id
_entity.type
_entity.pdbx_description
1 polymer ?
#
loop_
_entity_poly.entity_id
_entity_poly.type
_entity_poly.pdbx_seq_one_letter_code
_entity_poly.pdbx_strand_id
1 'polypeptide(L)'
;MSNWRSKFENFEVITLSEKYKNPNKPRLKLNEYRFVKINFKLYLEVKTQKLEITFLTDLKYFNLIQNHTWYCSKSQKDNTYYVKTNIKNKNILFHKIIYPNYKIIDHILRNGLNNRNINLRETTYNQNGLNCKLSKNNTSGYNRISKYGIYWLFQWFENKKHKVKYFKTKQLAIEFMIK
;
A
#
# COMPACT_ATOMS: atom_id res chain seq x y z
N MET A 1 -12.47 -3.16 -10.04
CA MET A 1 -11.54 -3.05 -11.18
C MET A 1 -10.33 -2.17 -10.82
N SER A 2 -9.10 -2.67 -11.02
CA SER A 2 -7.88 -1.86 -10.84
C SER A 2 -7.73 -0.88 -12.01
N ASN A 3 -8.28 0.33 -11.89
CA ASN A 3 -8.04 1.39 -12.86
C ASN A 3 -6.76 2.17 -12.50
N TRP A 4 -5.62 1.79 -13.09
CA TRP A 4 -4.34 2.47 -12.84
C TRP A 4 -4.19 3.77 -13.63
N ARG A 5 -4.81 3.86 -14.81
CA ARG A 5 -4.80 5.08 -15.64
C ARG A 5 -5.41 6.27 -14.91
N SER A 6 -6.46 6.06 -14.12
CA SER A 6 -7.07 7.14 -13.32
C SER A 6 -6.26 7.51 -12.06
N LYS A 7 -5.22 6.75 -11.72
CA LYS A 7 -4.43 6.95 -10.49
C LYS A 7 -3.08 7.61 -10.73
N PHE A 8 -2.63 7.66 -11.98
CA PHE A 8 -1.35 8.26 -12.36
C PHE A 8 -1.54 9.05 -13.65
N GLU A 9 -1.05 10.28 -13.65
CA GLU A 9 -1.12 11.19 -14.79
C GLU A 9 -0.41 10.63 -16.03
N ASN A 10 0.78 10.03 -15.84
CA ASN A 10 1.59 9.47 -16.93
C ASN A 10 1.64 7.94 -16.89
N PHE A 11 0.48 7.27 -17.01
CA PHE A 11 0.41 5.81 -17.07
C PHE A 11 0.37 5.30 -18.52
N GLU A 12 1.45 4.65 -18.95
CA GLU A 12 1.57 4.09 -20.29
C GLU A 12 1.65 2.56 -20.21
N VAL A 13 0.88 1.87 -21.06
CA VAL A 13 0.98 0.42 -21.24
C VAL A 13 2.00 0.16 -22.34
N ILE A 14 3.07 -0.56 -22.03
CA ILE A 14 4.19 -0.79 -22.95
C ILE A 14 4.02 -2.11 -23.70
N THR A 15 3.51 -3.15 -23.04
CA THR A 15 3.28 -4.45 -23.67
C THR A 15 1.84 -4.93 -23.48
N LEU A 16 1.43 -5.86 -24.33
CA LEU A 16 0.23 -6.67 -24.08
C LEU A 16 0.42 -7.53 -22.83
N SER A 17 -0.69 -8.04 -22.28
CA SER A 17 -0.62 -8.99 -21.17
C SER A 17 -0.13 -10.34 -21.67
N GLU A 18 0.89 -10.87 -21.03
CA GLU A 18 1.50 -12.16 -21.36
C GLU A 18 1.35 -13.12 -20.18
N LYS A 19 1.13 -14.40 -20.50
CA LYS A 19 1.14 -15.49 -19.51
C LYS A 19 2.55 -16.02 -19.38
N TYR A 20 3.02 -16.19 -18.15
CA TYR A 20 4.25 -16.92 -17.90
C TYR A 20 3.99 -18.26 -17.23
N LYS A 21 4.54 -19.32 -17.84
CA LYS A 21 4.59 -20.67 -17.29
C LYS A 21 5.99 -20.95 -16.81
N ASN A 22 6.14 -21.17 -15.51
CA ASN A 22 7.42 -21.59 -14.94
C ASN A 22 7.70 -23.06 -15.31
N PRO A 23 8.74 -23.36 -16.11
CA PRO A 23 9.04 -24.73 -16.52
C PRO A 23 9.32 -25.66 -15.33
N ASN A 24 9.93 -25.13 -14.28
CA ASN A 24 10.28 -25.88 -13.06
C ASN A 24 9.08 -26.08 -12.12
N LYS A 25 7.95 -25.41 -12.40
CA LYS A 25 6.73 -25.50 -11.58
C LYS A 25 5.48 -25.59 -12.47
N PRO A 26 5.35 -26.65 -13.27
CA PRO A 26 4.34 -26.73 -14.34
C PRO A 26 2.89 -26.77 -13.81
N ARG A 27 2.70 -27.13 -12.54
CA ARG A 27 1.39 -27.19 -11.86
C ARG A 27 0.93 -25.85 -11.27
N LEU A 28 1.81 -24.84 -11.21
CA LEU A 28 1.40 -23.51 -10.74
C LEU A 28 0.50 -22.82 -11.76
N LYS A 29 -0.47 -22.04 -11.26
CA LYS A 29 -1.27 -21.20 -12.13
C LYS A 29 -0.38 -20.12 -12.77
N LEU A 30 -0.59 -19.93 -14.07
CA LEU A 30 0.07 -18.92 -14.87
C LEU A 30 -0.29 -17.53 -14.33
N ASN A 31 0.73 -16.71 -14.08
CA ASN A 31 0.50 -15.29 -13.86
C ASN A 31 0.45 -14.59 -15.21
N GLU A 32 -0.42 -13.60 -15.29
CA GLU A 32 -0.45 -12.66 -16.40
C GLU A 32 0.14 -11.34 -15.92
N TYR A 33 1.08 -10.80 -16.68
CA TYR A 33 1.65 -9.49 -16.42
C TYR A 33 1.86 -8.72 -17.71
N ARG A 34 2.08 -7.42 -17.57
CA ARG A 34 2.54 -6.53 -18.64
C ARG A 34 3.49 -5.49 -18.09
N PHE A 35 4.30 -4.92 -18.98
CA PHE A 35 5.14 -3.79 -18.65
C PHE A 35 4.34 -2.50 -18.78
N VAL A 36 4.49 -1.63 -17.78
CA VAL A 36 3.84 -0.32 -17.74
C VAL A 36 4.86 0.73 -17.33
N LYS A 37 4.79 1.92 -17.92
CA LYS A 37 5.64 3.05 -17.57
C LYS A 37 4.82 4.07 -16.79
N ILE A 38 5.38 4.51 -15.67
CA ILE A 38 4.77 5.50 -14.77
C ILE A 38 5.82 6.53 -14.43
N ASN A 39 5.61 7.79 -14.82
CA ASN A 39 6.55 8.90 -14.62
C ASN A 39 7.97 8.50 -15.07
N PHE A 40 8.10 8.09 -16.34
CA PHE A 40 9.36 7.69 -16.98
C PHE A 40 10.05 6.44 -16.43
N LYS A 41 9.47 5.75 -15.43
CA LYS A 41 10.02 4.52 -14.87
C LYS A 41 9.16 3.30 -15.21
N LEU A 42 9.82 2.20 -15.55
CA LEU A 42 9.18 0.94 -15.94
C LEU A 42 8.83 0.09 -14.70
N TYR A 43 7.64 -0.51 -14.71
CA TYR A 43 7.08 -1.34 -13.66
C TYR A 43 6.35 -2.56 -14.26
N LEU A 44 6.02 -3.51 -13.39
CA LEU A 44 5.13 -4.62 -13.72
C LEU A 44 3.72 -4.31 -13.24
N GLU A 45 2.74 -4.49 -14.12
CA GLU A 45 1.36 -4.70 -13.73
C GLU A 45 1.03 -6.18 -13.82
N VAL A 46 0.60 -6.77 -12.71
CA VAL A 46 0.38 -8.22 -12.58
C VAL A 46 -1.08 -8.49 -12.23
N LYS A 47 -1.74 -9.36 -13.00
CA LYS A 47 -3.09 -9.84 -12.70
C LYS A 47 -3.06 -10.80 -11.52
N THR A 48 -3.96 -10.60 -10.57
CA THR A 48 -4.20 -11.57 -9.50
C THR A 48 -5.17 -12.64 -9.98
N GLN A 49 -5.30 -13.73 -9.22
CA GLN A 49 -6.30 -14.77 -9.47
C GLN A 49 -7.75 -14.30 -9.23
N LYS A 50 -7.95 -13.10 -8.67
CA LYS A 50 -9.26 -12.46 -8.60
C LYS A 50 -9.47 -11.63 -9.86
N LEU A 51 -10.58 -11.87 -10.55
CA LEU A 51 -10.96 -11.18 -11.78
C LEU A 51 -10.87 -9.66 -11.61
N GLU A 52 -10.37 -8.97 -12.65
CA GLU A 52 -10.25 -7.50 -12.72
C GLU A 52 -9.38 -6.81 -11.66
N ILE A 53 -8.63 -7.57 -10.85
CA ILE A 53 -7.71 -7.02 -9.86
C ILE A 53 -6.28 -7.27 -10.31
N THR A 54 -5.59 -6.17 -10.57
CA THR A 54 -4.14 -6.13 -10.83
C THR A 54 -3.42 -5.35 -9.74
N PHE A 55 -2.13 -5.62 -9.59
CA PHE A 55 -1.23 -4.91 -8.69
C PHE A 55 0.04 -4.45 -9.40
N LEU A 56 0.66 -3.39 -8.88
CA LEU A 56 1.90 -2.83 -9.41
C LEU A 56 3.09 -3.21 -8.54
N THR A 57 4.23 -3.48 -9.16
CA THR A 57 5.50 -3.74 -8.46
C THR A 57 6.72 -3.37 -9.31
N ASP A 58 7.89 -3.24 -8.69
CA ASP A 58 9.16 -2.98 -9.39
C ASP A 58 9.64 -4.20 -10.17
N LEU A 59 10.32 -3.93 -11.31
CA LEU A 59 10.89 -4.95 -12.20
C LEU A 59 11.83 -5.93 -11.50
N LYS A 60 12.60 -5.46 -10.51
CA LYS A 60 13.55 -6.32 -9.78
C LYS A 60 12.89 -7.50 -9.06
N TYR A 61 11.57 -7.45 -8.87
CA TYR A 61 10.80 -8.54 -8.26
C TYR A 61 10.18 -9.51 -9.28
N PHE A 62 10.56 -9.41 -10.56
CA PHE A 62 10.03 -10.24 -11.64
C PHE A 62 10.20 -11.74 -11.37
N ASN A 63 11.35 -12.17 -10.85
CA ASN A 63 11.57 -13.57 -10.49
C ASN A 63 10.56 -14.06 -9.43
N LEU A 64 10.14 -13.20 -8.49
CA LEU A 64 9.11 -13.53 -7.52
C LEU A 64 7.73 -13.68 -8.19
N ILE A 65 7.43 -12.83 -9.18
CA ILE A 65 6.22 -12.94 -10.00
C ILE A 65 6.19 -14.25 -10.78
N GLN A 66 7.32 -14.70 -11.30
CA GLN A 66 7.42 -15.94 -12.08
C GLN A 66 7.32 -17.21 -11.24
N ASN A 67 7.61 -17.15 -9.94
CA ASN A 67 7.76 -18.34 -9.09
C ASN A 67 6.57 -18.64 -8.17
N HIS A 68 5.57 -17.75 -8.11
CA HIS A 68 4.47 -17.82 -7.16
C HIS A 68 3.15 -17.36 -7.79
N THR A 69 2.04 -18.04 -7.51
CA THR A 69 0.71 -17.57 -7.91
C THR A 69 0.21 -16.47 -6.97
N TRP A 70 -0.29 -15.36 -7.52
CA TRP A 70 -0.72 -14.19 -6.74
C TRP A 70 -2.23 -14.07 -6.59
N TYR A 71 -2.67 -13.96 -5.35
CA TYR A 71 -4.06 -13.75 -4.95
C TYR A 71 -4.19 -12.38 -4.28
N CYS A 72 -5.41 -11.98 -3.98
CA CYS A 72 -5.66 -10.82 -3.13
C CYS A 72 -6.82 -11.06 -2.16
N SER A 73 -6.84 -10.28 -1.08
CA SER A 73 -7.96 -10.21 -0.15
C SER A 73 -8.22 -8.77 0.26
N LYS A 74 -9.50 -8.42 0.45
CA LYS A 74 -9.92 -7.09 0.85
C LYS A 74 -9.67 -6.89 2.36
N SER A 75 -8.98 -5.83 2.73
CA SER A 75 -8.95 -5.32 4.10
C SER A 75 -10.24 -4.54 4.36
N GLN A 76 -11.01 -4.97 5.35
CA GLN A 76 -12.20 -4.25 5.80
C GLN A 76 -11.82 -2.91 6.44
N LYS A 77 -10.73 -2.89 7.21
CA LYS A 77 -10.22 -1.69 7.91
C LYS A 77 -9.82 -0.59 6.93
N ASP A 78 -9.04 -0.94 5.92
CA ASP A 78 -8.40 0.05 5.04
C ASP A 78 -9.16 0.24 3.72
N ASN A 79 -10.21 -0.55 3.49
CA ASN A 79 -10.99 -0.60 2.25
C ASN A 79 -10.10 -0.73 1.00
N THR A 80 -9.04 -1.52 1.10
CA THR A 80 -8.09 -1.79 0.02
C THR A 80 -7.88 -3.30 -0.14
N TYR A 81 -7.32 -3.72 -1.27
CA TYR A 81 -6.91 -5.11 -1.46
C TYR A 81 -5.42 -5.26 -1.18
N TYR A 82 -5.04 -6.32 -0.48
CA TYR A 82 -3.65 -6.71 -0.31
C TYR A 82 -3.34 -7.96 -1.12
N VAL A 83 -2.20 -7.93 -1.79
CA VAL A 83 -1.69 -9.02 -2.62
C VAL A 83 -0.97 -10.02 -1.73
N LYS A 84 -1.22 -11.31 -1.96
CA LYS A 84 -0.65 -12.40 -1.18
C LYS A 84 -0.39 -13.64 -2.04
N THR A 85 0.47 -14.50 -1.55
CA THR A 85 0.70 -15.83 -2.12
C THR A 85 0.77 -16.89 -1.01
N ASN A 86 0.67 -18.16 -1.38
CA ASN A 86 0.84 -19.27 -0.47
C ASN A 86 2.28 -19.80 -0.56
N ILE A 87 2.99 -19.82 0.57
CA ILE A 87 4.32 -20.42 0.68
C ILE A 87 4.29 -21.32 1.89
N LYS A 88 4.59 -22.62 1.69
CA LYS A 88 4.59 -23.63 2.77
C LYS A 88 3.30 -23.60 3.60
N ASN A 89 2.14 -23.61 2.93
CA ASN A 89 0.80 -23.55 3.52
C ASN A 89 0.49 -22.28 4.33
N LYS A 90 1.31 -21.22 4.21
CA LYS A 90 1.06 -19.93 4.85
C LYS A 90 0.76 -18.87 3.80
N ASN A 91 -0.29 -18.08 4.06
CA ASN A 91 -0.59 -16.91 3.25
C ASN A 91 0.34 -15.76 3.65
N ILE A 92 1.22 -15.34 2.75
CA ILE A 92 2.19 -14.26 2.99
C ILE A 92 1.88 -13.10 2.03
N LEU A 93 1.85 -11.88 2.57
CA LEU A 93 1.63 -10.66 1.78
C LEU A 93 2.84 -10.33 0.92
N PHE A 94 2.62 -9.82 -0.30
CA PHE A 94 3.69 -9.47 -1.25
C PHE A 94 4.74 -8.55 -0.60
N HIS A 95 4.30 -7.45 0.02
CA HIS A 95 5.20 -6.47 0.64
C HIS A 95 6.02 -7.06 1.80
N LYS A 96 5.53 -8.09 2.50
CA LYS A 96 6.27 -8.79 3.55
C LYS A 96 7.34 -9.73 2.99
N ILE A 97 7.16 -10.23 1.76
CA ILE A 97 8.19 -11.04 1.08
C ILE A 97 9.34 -10.15 0.62
N ILE A 98 9.06 -8.98 0.06
CA ILE A 98 10.10 -8.08 -0.46
C ILE A 98 10.82 -7.27 0.65
N TYR A 99 10.19 -7.11 1.81
CA TYR A 99 10.78 -6.47 3.00
C TYR A 99 10.59 -7.34 4.26
N PRO A 100 11.28 -8.49 4.36
CA PRO A 100 11.08 -9.44 5.47
C PRO A 100 11.53 -8.87 6.82
N ASN A 101 12.49 -7.94 6.81
CA ASN A 101 13.07 -7.38 8.04
C ASN A 101 12.26 -6.21 8.62
N TYR A 102 11.32 -5.64 7.85
CA TYR A 102 10.52 -4.51 8.32
C TYR A 102 9.45 -4.99 9.28
N LYS A 103 9.50 -4.47 10.52
CA LYS A 103 8.51 -4.82 11.56
C LYS A 103 7.11 -4.41 11.11
N ILE A 104 6.95 -3.16 10.67
CA ILE A 104 5.70 -2.62 10.14
C ILE A 104 5.99 -1.98 8.79
N ILE A 105 5.16 -2.30 7.81
CA ILE A 105 5.26 -1.78 6.45
C ILE A 105 3.99 -0.99 6.18
N ASP A 106 4.16 0.26 5.76
CA ASP A 106 3.06 1.15 5.39
C ASP A 106 3.08 1.44 3.89
N HIS A 107 1.88 1.50 3.32
CA HIS A 107 1.65 1.95 1.95
C HIS A 107 1.39 3.45 1.98
N ILE A 108 2.34 4.25 1.51
CA ILE A 108 2.28 5.73 1.59
C ILE A 108 0.96 6.26 1.00
N LEU A 109 0.57 5.75 -0.17
CA LEU A 109 -0.68 6.11 -0.86
C LEU A 109 -1.90 5.28 -0.42
N ARG A 110 -1.79 4.49 0.65
CA ARG A 110 -2.86 3.68 1.25
C ARG A 110 -3.56 2.72 0.28
N ASN A 111 -2.82 2.28 -0.74
CA ASN A 111 -3.30 1.37 -1.77
C ASN A 111 -2.48 0.07 -1.71
N GLY A 112 -3.07 -1.00 -1.13
CA GLY A 112 -2.40 -2.29 -0.94
C GLY A 112 -2.09 -3.05 -2.25
N LEU A 113 -2.64 -2.61 -3.38
CA LEU A 113 -2.31 -3.10 -4.71
C LEU A 113 -1.12 -2.37 -5.35
N ASN A 114 -0.68 -1.23 -4.80
CA ASN A 114 0.52 -0.54 -5.27
C ASN A 114 1.72 -0.97 -4.41
N ASN A 115 2.41 -2.03 -4.81
CA ASN A 115 3.56 -2.60 -4.09
C ASN A 115 4.90 -2.15 -4.71
N ARG A 116 4.91 -1.02 -5.43
CA ARG A 116 6.15 -0.36 -5.84
C ARG A 116 6.90 0.14 -4.61
N ASN A 117 8.23 0.07 -4.61
CA ASN A 117 9.08 0.48 -3.49
C ASN A 117 8.85 1.93 -3.08
N ILE A 118 8.62 2.83 -4.06
CA ILE A 118 8.30 4.24 -3.80
C ILE A 118 7.02 4.43 -2.97
N ASN A 119 6.15 3.42 -2.92
CA ASN A 119 4.93 3.44 -2.14
C ASN A 119 5.04 2.66 -0.81
N LEU A 120 6.19 2.05 -0.51
CA LEU A 120 6.39 1.23 0.67
C LEU A 120 7.45 1.85 1.57
N ARG A 121 7.19 1.88 2.88
CA ARG A 121 8.18 2.32 3.87
C ARG A 121 8.13 1.46 5.13
N GLU A 122 9.28 1.32 5.78
CA GLU A 122 9.29 0.91 7.18
C GLU A 122 8.67 2.04 8.02
N THR A 123 7.91 1.68 9.04
CA THR A 123 7.21 2.66 9.84
C THR A 123 7.04 2.20 11.28
N THR A 124 6.58 3.11 12.13
CA THR A 124 6.12 2.81 13.49
C THR A 124 4.59 2.69 13.53
N TYR A 125 4.04 2.08 14.59
CA TYR A 125 2.58 2.06 14.81
C TYR A 125 1.97 3.47 14.82
N ASN A 126 2.73 4.47 15.28
CA ASN A 126 2.28 5.85 15.36
C ASN A 126 2.17 6.50 14.00
N GLN A 127 3.23 6.41 13.20
CA GLN A 127 3.25 6.95 11.84
C GLN A 127 2.24 6.22 10.94
N ASN A 128 2.14 4.89 11.02
CA ASN A 128 1.11 4.12 10.31
C ASN A 128 -0.31 4.55 10.74
N GLY A 129 -0.50 4.82 12.03
CA GLY A 129 -1.76 5.30 12.58
C GLY A 129 -2.14 6.71 12.10
N LEU A 130 -1.17 7.58 11.80
CA LEU A 130 -1.41 8.88 11.16
C LEU A 130 -1.81 8.72 9.68
N ASN A 131 -1.28 7.71 9.00
CA ASN A 131 -1.62 7.39 7.61
C ASN A 131 -2.87 6.49 7.46
N CYS A 132 -3.62 6.22 8.53
CA CYS A 132 -4.77 5.31 8.46
C CYS A 132 -6.01 5.99 7.86
N LYS A 133 -7.07 5.21 7.64
CA LYS A 133 -8.36 5.77 7.22
C LYS A 133 -8.92 6.69 8.29
N LEU A 134 -9.33 7.89 7.86
CA LEU A 134 -10.08 8.81 8.72
C LEU A 134 -11.33 8.10 9.25
N SER A 135 -11.57 8.27 10.55
CA SER A 135 -12.83 7.85 11.17
C SER A 135 -14.02 8.53 10.50
N LYS A 136 -15.16 7.85 10.44
CA LYS A 136 -16.42 8.44 9.95
C LYS A 136 -16.86 9.68 10.74
N ASN A 137 -16.40 9.79 11.99
CA ASN A 137 -16.67 10.93 12.87
C ASN A 137 -15.54 11.98 12.84
N ASN A 138 -14.55 11.83 11.96
CA ASN A 138 -13.47 12.80 11.84
C ASN A 138 -13.97 14.05 11.13
N THR A 139 -13.92 15.19 11.81
CA THR A 139 -14.37 16.48 11.28
C THR A 139 -13.20 17.42 10.92
N SER A 140 -11.98 17.06 11.27
CA SER A 140 -10.78 17.87 11.00
C SER A 140 -10.22 17.67 9.60
N GLY A 141 -10.45 16.50 9.00
CA GLY A 141 -9.77 16.03 7.80
C GLY A 141 -8.42 15.36 8.07
N TYR A 142 -7.99 15.26 9.33
CA TYR A 142 -6.67 14.76 9.71
C TYR A 142 -6.77 13.78 10.88
N ASN A 143 -6.03 12.67 10.80
CA ASN A 143 -5.97 11.73 11.91
C ASN A 143 -5.37 12.39 13.15
N ARG A 144 -5.97 12.10 14.29
CA ARG A 144 -5.55 12.58 15.62
C ARG A 144 -5.59 14.09 15.82
N ILE A 145 -6.19 14.85 14.89
CA ILE A 145 -6.53 16.25 15.07
C ILE A 145 -8.04 16.35 15.30
N SER A 146 -8.47 17.08 16.33
CA SER A 146 -9.88 17.35 16.61
C SER A 146 -10.10 18.72 17.25
N LYS A 147 -11.31 19.26 17.11
CA LYS A 147 -11.72 20.51 17.76
C LYS A 147 -12.10 20.25 19.22
N TYR A 148 -11.67 21.12 20.12
CA TYR A 148 -12.00 21.07 21.56
C TYR A 148 -12.27 22.49 22.07
N GLY A 149 -13.54 22.84 22.24
CA GLY A 149 -13.95 24.23 22.52
C GLY A 149 -13.47 25.18 21.43
N ILE A 150 -12.70 26.20 21.82
CA ILE A 150 -12.07 27.17 20.91
C ILE A 150 -10.70 26.71 20.37
N TYR A 151 -10.18 25.57 20.85
CA TYR A 151 -8.85 25.08 20.48
C TYR A 151 -8.93 23.91 19.49
N TRP A 152 -7.79 23.63 18.87
CA TRP A 152 -7.51 22.42 18.11
C TRP A 152 -6.48 21.61 18.86
N LEU A 153 -6.72 20.32 19.05
CA LEU A 153 -5.75 19.44 19.69
C LEU A 153 -5.18 18.45 18.67
N PHE A 154 -3.90 18.11 18.87
CA PHE A 154 -3.24 17.00 18.22
C PHE A 154 -2.81 15.97 19.27
N GLN A 155 -3.11 14.71 19.03
CA GLN A 155 -2.76 13.59 19.91
C GLN A 155 -1.70 12.71 19.25
N TRP A 156 -0.66 12.32 19.99
CA TRP A 156 0.32 11.36 19.50
C TRP A 156 0.84 10.48 20.63
N PHE A 157 1.63 9.49 20.26
CA PHE A 157 2.33 8.65 21.22
C PHE A 157 3.83 8.87 21.08
N GLU A 158 4.50 8.99 22.20
CA GLU A 158 5.93 9.18 22.31
C GLU A 158 6.41 8.44 23.55
N ASN A 159 7.47 7.65 23.43
CA ASN A 159 8.02 6.86 24.54
C ASN A 159 6.95 6.03 25.28
N LYS A 160 6.04 5.39 24.52
CA LYS A 160 4.88 4.61 25.00
C LYS A 160 3.86 5.41 25.82
N LYS A 161 3.97 6.74 25.89
CA LYS A 161 3.03 7.63 26.57
C LYS A 161 2.16 8.36 25.56
N HIS A 162 0.90 8.55 25.92
CA HIS A 162 0.00 9.40 25.17
C HIS A 162 0.34 10.87 25.45
N LYS A 163 0.39 11.67 24.39
CA LYS A 163 0.71 13.10 24.43
C LYS A 163 -0.37 13.87 23.69
N VAL A 164 -0.69 15.05 24.20
CA VAL A 164 -1.66 15.97 23.61
C VAL A 164 -1.07 17.36 23.61
N LYS A 165 -1.30 18.11 22.53
CA LYS A 165 -0.95 19.52 22.45
C LYS A 165 -2.12 20.30 21.85
N TYR A 166 -2.34 21.49 22.39
CA TYR A 166 -3.42 22.39 21.99
C TYR A 166 -2.87 23.55 21.16
N PHE A 167 -3.67 23.98 20.19
CA PHE A 167 -3.34 25.00 19.21
C PHE A 167 -4.53 25.93 19.02
N LYS A 168 -4.27 27.21 18.75
CA LYS A 168 -5.33 28.20 18.47
C LYS A 168 -6.02 27.96 17.13
N THR A 169 -5.31 27.41 16.15
CA THR A 169 -5.86 27.16 14.80
C THR A 169 -5.59 25.73 14.36
N LYS A 170 -6.44 25.22 13.46
CA LYS A 170 -6.26 23.90 12.83
C LYS A 170 -4.93 23.80 12.10
N GLN A 171 -4.55 24.88 11.43
CA GLN A 171 -3.32 24.96 10.63
C GLN A 171 -2.07 24.74 11.47
N LEU A 172 -1.98 25.37 12.64
CA LEU A 172 -0.85 25.18 13.56
C LEU A 172 -0.74 23.72 14.06
N ALA A 173 -1.87 23.06 14.28
CA ALA A 173 -1.89 21.65 14.66
C ALA A 173 -1.37 20.75 13.51
N ILE A 174 -1.73 21.05 12.26
CA ILE A 174 -1.26 20.33 11.06
C ILE A 174 0.25 20.52 10.89
N GLU A 175 0.74 21.75 10.99
CA GLU A 175 2.18 22.05 10.87
C GLU A 175 3.00 21.32 11.94
N PHE A 176 2.48 21.24 13.18
CA PHE A 176 3.13 20.47 14.23
C PHE A 176 3.12 18.97 13.98
N MET A 177 2.06 18.42 13.38
CA MET A 177 1.98 17.00 13.04
C MET A 177 2.99 16.58 11.95
N ILE A 178 3.34 17.49 11.03
CA ILE A 178 4.23 17.22 9.89
C ILE A 178 5.72 17.37 10.27
N LYS A 179 6.02 18.17 11.29
CA LYS A 179 7.37 18.34 11.87
C LYS A 179 7.80 17.08 12.64
#